data_AF-A0A0R3LZJ8-F1
#
_entry.id   AF-A0A0R3LZJ8-F1
#
_cell.length_a   1.000
_cell.length_b   1.000
_cell.length_c   1.000
_cell.angle_alpha   90.00
_cell.angle_beta   90.00
_cell.angle_gamma   90.00
#
_symmetry.space_group_name_H-M   'P 1'
#
loop_
_entity.id
_entity.type
_entity.pdbx_description
1 polymer ?
#
loop_
_entity_poly.entity_id
_entity_poly.type
_entity_poly.pdbx_seq_one_letter_code
_entity_poly.pdbx_strand_id
1 'polypeptide(L)'
;MAANLVSVVMQFLTPDMIAKIASALGIDRSLVQKAIGGAVPALLASLADVAVTPNGARQLNNTLAQQPAGAVENFKNLIAGSNQNALAESGSGMLSGLFGGTALDTMAQSVGKFAGLDGATSKSLLGMLGPVILGTLGQQQRSAGLDANGLAALLGSQKDQFAAAIPSGLADQLSAAGLIDRATGTMRSGAAAASAAGSRIASASEQTASRAAYATTSAASSQWPYWLAAVAILGGLAWYAFGSRTETVAELPRPATTQPATGTVGLAPPDLTIGGVNLANQVNSSVGTLRSVLPTITDTASAQAAIPKLREATTQLNEVSSLATKLTPEGRTALAKLIAAATPTINQMCDKVLATPGVGDIAKPAIDELRVKLDTLSRA
;
A
#
# COMPACT_ATOMS: atom_id res chain seq x y z
N MET A 1 20.62 -23.78 -4.45
CA MET A 1 19.44 -24.08 -3.62
C MET A 1 18.98 -22.78 -2.99
N ALA A 2 17.81 -22.26 -3.34
CA ALA A 2 17.32 -21.01 -2.75
C ALA A 2 17.09 -21.24 -1.26
N ALA A 3 17.71 -20.41 -0.41
CA ALA A 3 17.51 -20.49 1.03
C ALA A 3 16.03 -20.20 1.34
N ASN A 4 15.34 -21.19 1.90
CA ASN A 4 13.95 -21.04 2.32
C ASN A 4 13.91 -20.01 3.47
N LEU A 5 13.29 -18.85 3.24
CA LEU A 5 13.31 -17.75 4.21
C LEU A 5 12.63 -18.12 5.53
N VAL A 6 11.61 -18.99 5.51
CA VAL A 6 10.97 -19.50 6.73
C VAL A 6 12.01 -20.23 7.57
N SER A 7 12.82 -21.08 6.94
CA SER A 7 13.86 -21.85 7.62
C SER A 7 14.96 -20.95 8.18
N VAL A 8 15.36 -19.91 7.45
CA VAL A 8 16.34 -18.92 7.92
C VAL A 8 15.81 -18.19 9.16
N VAL A 9 14.58 -17.69 9.10
CA VAL A 9 13.94 -17.02 10.25
C VAL A 9 13.82 -17.98 11.43
N MET A 10 13.33 -19.20 11.21
CA MET A 10 13.19 -20.23 12.26
C MET A 10 14.53 -20.61 12.89
N GLN A 11 15.63 -20.59 12.13
CA GLN A 11 16.97 -20.84 12.65
C GLN A 11 17.45 -19.74 13.61
N PHE A 12 16.99 -18.50 13.41
CA PHE A 12 17.23 -17.41 14.36
C PHE A 12 16.34 -17.52 15.60
N LEU A 13 15.13 -18.05 15.47
CA LEU A 13 14.23 -18.28 16.61
C LEU A 13 14.61 -19.54 17.37
N THR A 14 15.75 -19.48 18.05
CA THR A 14 16.25 -20.57 18.88
C THR A 14 15.29 -20.85 20.05
N PRO A 15 15.31 -22.08 20.62
CA PRO A 15 14.51 -22.40 21.80
C PRO A 15 14.72 -21.44 22.98
N ASP A 16 15.93 -20.87 23.10
CA ASP A 16 16.27 -19.86 24.10
C ASP A 16 15.54 -18.52 23.85
N MET A 17 15.50 -18.07 22.59
CA MET A 17 14.74 -16.86 22.23
C MET A 17 13.24 -17.06 22.43
N ILE A 18 12.71 -18.24 22.09
CA ILE A 18 11.30 -18.58 22.34
C ILE A 18 11.02 -18.56 23.86
N ALA A 19 11.94 -19.07 24.68
CA ALA A 19 11.82 -19.02 26.14
C ALA A 19 11.82 -17.58 26.69
N LYS A 20 12.64 -16.69 26.12
CA LYS A 20 12.68 -15.27 26.48
C LYS A 20 11.40 -14.55 26.08
N ILE A 21 10.88 -14.81 24.88
CA ILE A 21 9.58 -14.28 24.43
C ILE A 21 8.46 -14.76 25.35
N ALA A 22 8.45 -16.05 25.71
CA ALA A 22 7.49 -16.62 26.65
C ALA A 22 7.54 -15.95 28.03
N SER A 23 8.75 -15.73 28.55
CA SER A 23 8.97 -15.05 29.83
C SER A 23 8.53 -13.59 29.78
N ALA A 24 8.82 -12.90 28.67
CA ALA A 24 8.45 -11.51 28.45
C ALA A 24 6.94 -11.30 28.35
N LEU A 25 6.25 -12.24 27.71
CA LEU A 25 4.79 -12.21 27.51
C LEU A 25 4.01 -12.85 28.67
N GLY A 26 4.70 -13.50 29.62
CA GLY A 26 4.06 -14.17 30.75
C GLY A 26 3.20 -15.38 30.35
N ILE A 27 3.55 -16.08 29.28
CA ILE A 27 2.79 -17.21 28.73
C ILE A 27 3.64 -18.47 28.55
N ASP A 28 2.99 -19.63 28.43
CA ASP A 28 3.66 -20.91 28.24
C ASP A 28 4.49 -20.96 26.95
N ARG A 29 5.71 -21.52 27.07
CA ARG A 29 6.63 -21.72 25.95
C ARG A 29 5.98 -22.51 24.80
N SER A 30 5.15 -23.50 25.12
CA SER A 30 4.46 -24.34 24.14
C SER A 30 3.43 -23.54 23.32
N LEU A 31 2.72 -22.59 23.95
CA LEU A 31 1.77 -21.71 23.26
C LEU A 31 2.50 -20.72 22.37
N VAL A 32 3.61 -20.15 22.85
CA VAL A 32 4.48 -19.27 22.05
C VAL A 32 5.05 -20.02 20.84
N GLN A 33 5.56 -21.23 21.04
CA GLN A 33 6.12 -22.03 19.96
C GLN A 33 5.06 -22.37 18.91
N LYS A 34 3.83 -22.72 19.34
CA LYS A 34 2.69 -22.93 18.44
C LYS A 34 2.33 -21.66 17.68
N ALA A 35 2.26 -20.52 18.38
CA ALA A 35 1.96 -19.22 17.78
C ALA A 35 3.01 -18.83 16.74
N ILE A 36 4.30 -18.93 17.08
CA ILE A 36 5.44 -18.66 16.19
C ILE A 36 5.39 -19.55 14.95
N GLY A 37 5.10 -20.83 15.12
CA GLY A 37 5.00 -21.81 14.04
C GLY A 37 3.99 -21.43 12.94
N GLY A 38 2.94 -20.69 13.30
CA GLY A 38 1.98 -20.15 12.33
C GLY A 38 2.21 -18.68 11.97
N ALA A 39 2.61 -17.86 12.93
CA ALA A 39 2.80 -16.43 12.77
C ALA A 39 3.96 -16.08 11.84
N VAL A 40 5.07 -16.82 11.89
CA VAL A 40 6.23 -16.55 11.04
C VAL A 40 5.90 -16.77 9.56
N PRO A 41 5.36 -17.94 9.13
CA PRO A 41 4.91 -18.10 7.75
C PRO A 41 3.83 -17.11 7.34
N ALA A 42 2.89 -16.78 8.22
CA ALA A 42 1.82 -15.83 7.93
C ALA A 42 2.33 -14.40 7.72
N LEU A 43 3.27 -13.93 8.56
CA LEU A 43 3.92 -12.63 8.40
C LEU A 43 4.79 -12.56 7.14
N LEU A 44 5.49 -13.65 6.81
CA LEU A 44 6.26 -13.71 5.56
C LEU A 44 5.36 -13.68 4.32
N ALA A 45 4.21 -14.38 4.38
CA ALA A 45 3.20 -14.32 3.34
C ALA A 45 2.62 -12.90 3.20
N SER A 46 2.24 -12.25 4.30
CA SER A 46 1.69 -10.88 4.24
C SER A 46 2.74 -9.86 3.78
N LEU A 47 4.01 -10.03 4.15
CA LEU A 47 5.11 -9.22 3.62
C LEU A 47 5.29 -9.43 2.11
N ALA A 48 5.12 -10.67 1.62
CA ALA A 48 5.16 -10.94 0.20
C ALA A 48 4.02 -10.25 -0.55
N ASP A 49 2.79 -10.28 -0.02
CA ASP A 49 1.65 -9.54 -0.58
C ASP A 49 1.93 -8.03 -0.63
N VAL A 50 2.45 -7.44 0.46
CA VAL A 50 2.83 -6.02 0.49
C VAL A 50 3.95 -5.74 -0.52
N ALA A 51 4.97 -6.59 -0.60
CA ALA A 51 6.13 -6.40 -1.47
C ALA A 51 5.78 -6.44 -2.97
N VAL A 52 4.74 -7.18 -3.38
CA VAL A 52 4.30 -7.24 -4.78
C VAL A 52 3.63 -5.92 -5.21
N THR A 53 3.16 -5.11 -4.27
CA THR A 53 2.57 -3.79 -4.59
C THR A 53 3.65 -2.71 -4.77
N PRO A 54 3.49 -1.75 -5.71
CA PRO A 54 4.48 -0.69 -5.94
C PRO A 54 4.73 0.21 -4.72
N ASN A 55 3.72 0.43 -3.89
CA ASN A 55 3.84 1.24 -2.68
C ASN A 55 4.41 0.44 -1.52
N GLY A 56 3.98 -0.82 -1.37
CA GLY A 56 4.47 -1.70 -0.31
C GLY A 56 5.94 -2.05 -0.48
N ALA A 57 6.41 -2.35 -1.70
CA ALA A 57 7.84 -2.59 -1.97
C ALA A 57 8.73 -1.42 -1.50
N ARG A 58 8.30 -0.18 -1.74
CA ARG A 58 9.03 1.04 -1.32
C ARG A 58 9.00 1.21 0.19
N GLN A 59 7.85 1.01 0.84
CA GLN A 59 7.73 1.07 2.29
C GLN A 59 8.60 0.01 2.96
N LEU A 60 8.52 -1.24 2.50
CA LEU A 60 9.31 -2.36 2.99
C LEU A 60 10.80 -2.08 2.84
N ASN A 61 11.24 -1.60 1.68
CA ASN A 61 12.63 -1.20 1.46
C ASN A 61 13.08 -0.04 2.36
N ASN A 62 12.22 0.97 2.59
CA ASN A 62 12.53 2.06 3.51
C ASN A 62 12.65 1.56 4.96
N THR A 63 11.76 0.68 5.39
CA THR A 63 11.81 0.07 6.72
C THR A 63 13.06 -0.79 6.90
N LEU A 64 13.44 -1.56 5.88
CA LEU A 64 14.66 -2.37 5.88
C LEU A 64 15.92 -1.50 5.86
N ALA A 65 15.92 -0.39 5.12
CA ALA A 65 17.01 0.57 5.09
C ALA A 65 17.21 1.27 6.44
N GLN A 66 16.13 1.50 7.19
CA GLN A 66 16.17 2.08 8.54
C GLN A 66 16.63 1.09 9.62
N GLN A 67 16.70 -0.22 9.32
CA GLN A 67 17.21 -1.20 10.29
C GLN A 67 18.74 -1.08 10.41
N PRO A 68 19.29 -0.79 11.60
CA PRO A 68 20.74 -0.73 11.78
C PRO A 68 21.40 -2.09 11.51
N ALA A 69 22.66 -2.06 11.08
CA ALA A 69 23.48 -3.27 11.04
C ALA A 69 23.56 -3.85 12.47
N GLY A 70 23.16 -5.11 12.66
CA GLY A 70 23.05 -5.74 13.98
C GLY A 70 21.67 -5.66 14.65
N ALA A 71 20.60 -5.35 13.91
CA ALA A 71 19.21 -5.36 14.42
C ALA A 71 18.85 -6.63 15.22
N VAL A 72 19.33 -7.79 14.79
CA VAL A 72 19.12 -9.08 15.49
C VAL A 72 19.84 -9.12 16.84
N GLU A 73 21.05 -8.56 16.93
CA GLU A 73 21.81 -8.52 18.19
C GLU A 73 21.22 -7.49 19.16
N ASN A 74 20.80 -6.33 18.64
CA ASN A 74 20.04 -5.34 19.42
C ASN A 74 18.72 -5.94 19.93
N PHE A 75 18.02 -6.74 19.12
CA PHE A 75 16.83 -7.46 19.57
C PHE A 75 17.13 -8.41 20.73
N LYS A 76 18.20 -9.21 20.64
CA LYS A 76 18.62 -10.11 21.73
C LYS A 76 18.91 -9.34 23.02
N ASN A 77 19.55 -8.17 22.91
CA ASN A 77 19.85 -7.32 24.06
C ASN A 77 18.58 -6.70 24.67
N LEU A 78 17.66 -6.23 23.82
CA LEU A 78 16.41 -5.59 24.24
C LEU A 78 15.43 -6.59 24.87
N ILE A 79 15.32 -7.80 24.32
CA ILE A 79 14.45 -8.84 24.88
C ILE A 79 15.00 -9.41 26.19
N ALA A 80 16.32 -9.44 26.36
CA ALA A 80 16.96 -9.83 27.60
C ALA A 80 16.89 -8.75 28.69
N GLY A 81 16.65 -7.49 28.29
CA GLY A 81 16.46 -6.36 29.20
C GLY A 81 15.01 -6.13 29.62
N SER A 82 14.77 -5.03 30.33
CA SER A 82 13.46 -4.62 30.86
C SER A 82 12.53 -3.94 29.83
N ASN A 83 12.99 -3.72 28.59
CA ASN A 83 12.30 -2.88 27.60
C ASN A 83 11.44 -3.68 26.60
N GLN A 84 10.96 -4.87 27.01
CA GLN A 84 10.21 -5.80 26.17
C GLN A 84 8.89 -5.20 25.64
N ASN A 85 8.19 -4.41 26.47
CA ASN A 85 6.96 -3.73 26.05
C ASN A 85 7.22 -2.66 24.98
N ALA A 86 8.27 -1.86 25.14
CA ALA A 86 8.65 -0.86 24.14
C ALA A 86 9.05 -1.52 22.81
N LEU A 87 9.66 -2.70 22.87
CA LEU A 87 10.00 -3.50 21.69
C LEU A 87 8.76 -4.02 20.97
N ALA A 88 7.81 -4.60 21.72
CA ALA A 88 6.53 -5.06 21.18
C ALA A 88 5.74 -3.91 20.55
N GLU A 89 5.68 -2.76 21.22
CA GLU A 89 4.96 -1.58 20.75
C GLU A 89 5.61 -0.98 19.49
N SER A 90 6.94 -0.81 19.49
CA SER A 90 7.72 -0.36 18.33
C SER A 90 7.53 -1.28 17.12
N GLY A 91 7.63 -2.59 17.32
CA GLY A 91 7.42 -3.55 16.24
C GLY A 91 5.98 -3.57 15.75
N SER A 92 4.99 -3.46 16.65
CA SER A 92 3.58 -3.37 16.25
C SER A 92 3.30 -2.11 15.43
N GLY A 93 3.89 -0.96 15.77
CA GLY A 93 3.80 0.27 14.99
C GLY A 93 4.43 0.14 13.61
N MET A 94 5.59 -0.54 13.53
CA MET A 94 6.25 -0.83 12.25
C MET A 94 5.41 -1.74 11.36
N LEU A 95 4.88 -2.84 11.91
CA LEU A 95 4.02 -3.76 11.16
C LEU A 95 2.69 -3.09 10.77
N SER A 96 2.13 -2.25 11.65
CA SER A 96 0.94 -1.45 11.34
C SER A 96 1.20 -0.44 10.23
N GLY A 97 2.41 0.12 10.12
CA GLY A 97 2.80 0.98 9.01
C GLY A 97 2.94 0.23 7.69
N LEU A 98 3.35 -1.04 7.74
CA LEU A 98 3.55 -1.89 6.55
C LEU A 98 2.26 -2.54 6.03
N PHE A 99 1.45 -3.12 6.93
CA PHE A 99 0.24 -3.86 6.56
C PHE A 99 -1.06 -3.05 6.77
N GLY A 100 -0.99 -1.96 7.54
CA GLY A 100 -2.16 -1.30 8.11
C GLY A 100 -2.53 -1.88 9.49
N GLY A 101 -3.05 -1.02 10.37
CA GLY A 101 -3.44 -1.41 11.74
C GLY A 101 -4.49 -2.52 11.77
N THR A 102 -5.51 -2.40 10.92
CA THR A 102 -6.59 -3.40 10.82
C THR A 102 -6.09 -4.78 10.41
N ALA A 103 -5.13 -4.86 9.48
CA ALA A 103 -4.57 -6.13 9.05
C ALA A 103 -3.75 -6.77 10.17
N LEU A 104 -2.93 -5.99 10.87
CA LEU A 104 -2.16 -6.46 12.02
C LEU A 104 -3.08 -6.95 13.15
N ASP A 105 -4.12 -6.19 13.49
CA ASP A 105 -5.08 -6.57 14.54
C ASP A 105 -5.82 -7.86 14.15
N THR A 106 -6.22 -7.99 12.89
CA THR A 106 -6.89 -9.20 12.39
C THR A 106 -5.96 -10.42 12.41
N MET A 107 -4.69 -10.23 12.04
CA MET A 107 -3.67 -11.27 12.15
C MET A 107 -3.45 -11.67 13.61
N ALA A 108 -3.33 -10.71 14.52
CA ALA A 108 -3.20 -10.96 15.96
C ALA A 108 -4.38 -11.79 16.50
N GLN A 109 -5.61 -11.47 16.09
CA GLN A 109 -6.79 -12.24 16.48
C GLN A 109 -6.76 -13.67 15.92
N SER A 110 -6.35 -13.85 14.66
CA SER A 110 -6.29 -15.19 14.04
C SER A 110 -5.21 -16.08 14.67
N VAL A 111 -4.03 -15.51 14.93
CA VAL A 111 -2.91 -16.19 15.59
C VAL A 111 -3.28 -16.50 17.04
N GLY A 112 -3.95 -15.58 17.73
CA GLY A 112 -4.45 -15.79 19.08
C GLY A 112 -5.43 -16.94 19.16
N LYS A 113 -6.44 -16.97 18.28
CA LYS A 113 -7.39 -18.08 18.19
C LYS A 113 -6.71 -19.43 17.89
N PHE A 114 -5.72 -19.43 17.00
CA PHE A 114 -4.99 -20.65 16.65
C PHE A 114 -4.11 -21.16 17.81
N ALA A 115 -3.40 -20.25 18.48
CA ALA A 115 -2.46 -20.56 19.54
C ALA A 115 -3.12 -20.74 20.92
N GLY A 116 -4.35 -20.24 21.10
CA GLY A 116 -5.01 -20.16 22.42
C GLY A 116 -4.53 -18.96 23.24
N LEU A 117 -4.10 -17.88 22.58
CA LEU A 117 -3.65 -16.64 23.19
C LEU A 117 -4.70 -15.55 23.05
N ASP A 118 -4.74 -14.59 23.97
CA ASP A 118 -5.58 -13.40 23.80
C ASP A 118 -5.02 -12.49 22.68
N GLY A 119 -5.87 -11.60 22.18
CA GLY A 119 -5.52 -10.71 21.07
C GLY A 119 -4.39 -9.73 21.37
N ALA A 120 -4.30 -9.22 22.60
CA ALA A 120 -3.25 -8.30 23.02
C ALA A 120 -1.90 -9.02 23.15
N THR A 121 -1.86 -10.19 23.78
CA THR A 121 -0.63 -11.00 23.85
C THR A 121 -0.18 -11.43 22.46
N SER A 122 -1.12 -11.79 21.58
CA SER A 122 -0.83 -12.14 20.18
C SER A 122 -0.27 -10.95 19.40
N LYS A 123 -0.81 -9.74 19.62
CA LYS A 123 -0.30 -8.51 19.02
C LYS A 123 1.10 -8.17 19.52
N SER A 124 1.36 -8.30 20.83
CA SER A 124 2.70 -8.13 21.41
C SER A 124 3.69 -9.16 20.86
N LEU A 125 3.28 -10.42 20.74
CA LEU A 125 4.08 -11.45 20.10
C LEU A 125 4.43 -11.09 18.65
N LEU A 126 3.45 -10.71 17.84
CA LEU A 126 3.69 -10.26 16.46
C LEU A 126 4.60 -9.04 16.42
N GLY A 127 4.42 -8.08 17.32
CA GLY A 127 5.29 -6.92 17.49
C GLY A 127 6.72 -7.28 17.85
N MET A 128 6.95 -8.34 18.63
CA MET A 128 8.30 -8.85 18.90
C MET A 128 8.87 -9.63 17.71
N LEU A 129 8.04 -10.34 16.95
CA LEU A 129 8.47 -11.13 15.79
C LEU A 129 8.79 -10.26 14.57
N GLY A 130 8.06 -9.17 14.37
CA GLY A 130 8.19 -8.27 13.22
C GLY A 130 9.63 -7.80 12.99
N PRO A 131 10.28 -7.16 13.98
CA PRO A 131 11.67 -6.71 13.86
C PRO A 131 12.66 -7.85 13.59
N VAL A 132 12.42 -9.06 14.11
CA VAL A 132 13.30 -10.21 13.85
C VAL A 132 13.18 -10.67 12.39
N ILE A 133 11.95 -10.77 11.88
CA ILE A 133 11.68 -11.14 10.50
C ILE A 133 12.23 -10.08 9.54
N LEU A 134 11.99 -8.79 9.83
CA LEU A 134 12.50 -7.69 9.01
C LEU A 134 14.03 -7.57 9.11
N GLY A 135 14.61 -7.77 10.29
CA GLY A 135 16.06 -7.72 10.49
C GLY A 135 16.79 -8.83 9.71
N THR A 136 16.26 -10.06 9.77
CA THR A 136 16.79 -11.20 8.99
C THR A 136 16.61 -10.98 7.49
N LEU A 137 15.46 -10.45 7.06
CA LEU A 137 15.20 -10.14 5.66
C LEU A 137 16.12 -9.03 5.14
N GLY A 138 16.38 -7.99 5.95
CA GLY A 138 17.30 -6.91 5.61
C GLY A 138 18.76 -7.37 5.58
N GLN A 139 19.13 -8.33 6.44
CA GLN A 139 20.44 -8.98 6.38
C GLN A 139 20.58 -9.79 5.08
N GLN A 140 19.54 -10.52 4.68
CA GLN A 140 19.53 -11.26 3.42
C GLN A 140 19.58 -10.33 2.21
N GLN A 141 18.81 -9.23 2.23
CA GLN A 141 18.82 -8.20 1.20
C GLN A 141 20.23 -7.63 0.98
N ARG A 142 20.93 -7.25 2.06
CA ARG A 142 22.30 -6.72 1.99
C ARG A 142 23.31 -7.76 1.55
N SER A 143 23.19 -8.99 2.05
CA SER A 143 24.11 -10.09 1.70
C SER A 143 23.97 -10.51 0.23
N ALA A 144 22.76 -10.43 -0.31
CA ALA A 144 22.47 -10.77 -1.71
C ALA A 144 22.50 -9.57 -2.67
N GLY A 145 22.76 -8.34 -2.17
CA GLY A 145 22.79 -7.12 -2.98
C GLY A 145 21.45 -6.78 -3.65
N LEU A 146 20.32 -7.16 -3.04
CA LEU A 146 19.00 -7.00 -3.64
C LEU A 146 18.45 -5.58 -3.41
N ASP A 147 17.99 -4.94 -4.48
CA ASP A 147 17.14 -3.76 -4.40
C ASP A 147 15.67 -4.13 -4.12
N ALA A 148 14.81 -3.12 -3.94
CA ALA A 148 13.39 -3.30 -3.60
C ALA A 148 12.65 -4.23 -4.57
N ASN A 149 12.97 -4.18 -5.87
CA ASN A 149 12.33 -5.02 -6.89
C ASN A 149 12.86 -6.46 -6.82
N GLY A 150 14.16 -6.63 -6.60
CA GLY A 150 14.78 -7.94 -6.39
C GLY A 150 14.22 -8.67 -5.17
N LEU A 151 14.01 -7.94 -4.06
CA LEU A 151 13.40 -8.49 -2.85
C LEU A 151 11.93 -8.85 -3.08
N ALA A 152 11.16 -8.00 -3.75
CA ALA A 152 9.76 -8.28 -4.09
C ALA A 152 9.62 -9.52 -4.97
N ALA A 153 10.50 -9.69 -5.97
CA ALA A 153 10.52 -10.88 -6.81
C ALA A 153 10.88 -12.15 -6.01
N LEU A 154 11.83 -12.05 -5.07
CA LEU A 154 12.23 -13.15 -4.20
C LEU A 154 11.13 -13.55 -3.19
N LEU A 155 10.42 -12.57 -2.61
CA LEU A 155 9.29 -12.80 -1.72
C LEU A 155 8.10 -13.39 -2.48
N GLY A 156 7.77 -12.80 -3.64
CA GLY A 156 6.68 -13.26 -4.50
C GLY A 156 6.89 -14.69 -4.99
N SER A 157 8.12 -15.06 -5.38
CA SER A 157 8.46 -16.41 -5.80
C SER A 157 8.44 -17.45 -4.68
N GLN A 158 8.54 -17.03 -3.42
CA GLN A 158 8.46 -17.91 -2.25
C GLN A 158 7.09 -17.89 -1.56
N LYS A 159 6.13 -17.08 -2.03
CA LYS A 159 4.81 -16.98 -1.39
C LYS A 159 4.12 -18.33 -1.24
N ASP A 160 4.26 -19.22 -2.22
CA ASP A 160 3.61 -20.53 -2.20
C ASP A 160 4.23 -21.45 -1.13
N GLN A 161 5.54 -21.30 -0.88
CA GLN A 161 6.23 -21.99 0.21
C GLN A 161 5.84 -21.42 1.57
N PHE A 162 5.61 -20.10 1.67
CA PHE A 162 5.10 -19.47 2.89
C PHE A 162 3.69 -19.96 3.20
N ALA A 163 2.80 -19.94 2.21
CA ALA A 163 1.43 -20.41 2.34
C ALA A 163 1.36 -21.91 2.71
N ALA A 164 2.22 -22.74 2.13
CA ALA A 164 2.33 -24.16 2.45
C ALA A 164 2.87 -24.42 3.87
N ALA A 165 3.65 -23.49 4.44
CA ALA A 165 4.16 -23.57 5.79
C ALA A 165 3.16 -23.06 6.85
N ILE A 166 2.08 -22.38 6.46
CA ILE A 166 1.03 -21.95 7.40
C ILE A 166 0.22 -23.19 7.84
N PRO A 167 0.07 -23.44 9.15
CA PRO A 167 -0.80 -24.50 9.65
C PRO A 167 -2.23 -24.34 9.11
N SER A 168 -2.84 -25.44 8.66
CA SER A 168 -4.18 -25.44 8.05
C SER A 168 -5.22 -24.69 8.88
N GLY A 169 -5.26 -24.95 10.19
CA GLY A 169 -6.17 -24.28 11.12
C GLY A 169 -5.97 -22.76 11.25
N LEU A 170 -4.75 -22.25 11.07
CA LEU A 170 -4.50 -20.80 11.03
C LEU A 170 -4.85 -20.21 9.66
N ALA A 171 -4.51 -20.93 8.58
CA ALA A 171 -4.81 -20.49 7.23
C ALA A 171 -6.33 -20.36 6.99
N ASP A 172 -7.15 -21.24 7.58
CA ASP A 172 -8.61 -21.12 7.52
C ASP A 172 -9.11 -19.88 8.28
N GLN A 173 -8.52 -19.55 9.43
CA GLN A 173 -8.86 -18.34 10.19
C GLN A 173 -8.47 -17.07 9.44
N LEU A 174 -7.27 -17.03 8.87
CA LEU A 174 -6.78 -15.89 8.10
C LEU A 174 -7.56 -15.72 6.78
N SER A 175 -7.95 -16.81 6.13
CA SER A 175 -8.79 -16.76 4.92
C SER A 175 -10.21 -16.34 5.24
N ALA A 176 -10.79 -16.84 6.34
CA ALA A 176 -12.08 -16.37 6.86
C ALA A 176 -12.05 -14.88 7.25
N ALA A 177 -10.88 -14.37 7.63
CA ALA A 177 -10.65 -12.98 7.95
C ALA A 177 -10.31 -12.11 6.71
N GLY A 178 -10.24 -12.71 5.51
CA GLY A 178 -9.93 -12.00 4.27
C GLY A 178 -8.48 -11.55 4.13
N LEU A 179 -7.56 -12.06 4.97
CA LEU A 179 -6.15 -11.68 4.96
C LEU A 179 -5.31 -12.45 3.94
N ILE A 180 -5.71 -13.68 3.65
CA ILE A 180 -5.09 -14.48 2.59
C ILE A 180 -6.16 -14.97 1.64
N ASP A 181 -5.98 -14.63 0.38
CA ASP A 181 -6.76 -15.16 -0.72
C ASP A 181 -6.21 -16.57 -1.02
N ARG A 182 -6.78 -17.60 -0.41
CA ARG A 182 -6.64 -18.95 -0.95
C ARG A 182 -7.42 -18.98 -2.26
N ALA A 183 -6.81 -18.49 -3.32
CA ALA A 183 -7.22 -18.72 -4.69
C ALA A 183 -6.98 -20.20 -5.08
N THR A 184 -7.59 -21.12 -4.33
CA THR A 184 -7.71 -22.55 -4.62
C THR A 184 -8.94 -23.08 -3.89
N GLY A 185 -10.12 -22.96 -4.54
CA GLY A 185 -11.22 -23.89 -4.30
C GLY A 185 -12.58 -23.36 -3.85
N THR A 186 -12.81 -22.05 -3.73
CA THR A 186 -14.13 -21.55 -3.28
C THR A 186 -14.85 -20.66 -4.30
N MET A 187 -15.28 -21.26 -5.41
CA MET A 187 -16.57 -20.88 -6.05
C MET A 187 -17.79 -21.22 -5.16
N ARG A 188 -17.58 -21.59 -3.89
CA ARG A 188 -18.62 -21.98 -2.91
C ARG A 188 -18.89 -20.91 -1.83
N SER A 189 -18.03 -19.90 -1.67
CA SER A 189 -18.15 -18.92 -0.56
C SER A 189 -19.08 -17.72 -0.84
N GLY A 190 -19.58 -17.57 -2.07
CA GLY A 190 -20.65 -16.60 -2.36
C GLY A 190 -22.00 -17.03 -1.78
N ALA A 191 -22.23 -18.34 -1.60
CA ALA A 191 -23.52 -18.87 -1.12
C ALA A 191 -23.64 -18.94 0.40
N ALA A 192 -22.53 -19.18 1.12
CA ALA A 192 -22.52 -19.32 2.58
C ALA A 192 -22.52 -17.96 3.32
N ALA A 193 -21.81 -16.96 2.79
CA ALA A 193 -21.86 -15.60 3.33
C ALA A 193 -23.25 -14.95 3.15
N ALA A 194 -23.95 -15.28 2.06
CA ALA A 194 -25.32 -14.84 1.82
C ALA A 194 -26.33 -15.47 2.80
N SER A 195 -26.12 -16.72 3.23
CA SER A 195 -27.02 -17.42 4.16
C SER A 195 -26.79 -17.04 5.63
N ALA A 196 -25.57 -16.65 6.02
CA ALA A 196 -25.28 -16.12 7.35
C ALA A 196 -25.67 -14.63 7.54
N ALA A 197 -25.81 -13.89 6.43
CA ALA A 197 -26.39 -12.54 6.43
C ALA A 197 -27.94 -12.59 6.43
N GLY A 198 -28.52 -13.54 5.68
CA GLY A 198 -29.98 -13.76 5.65
C GLY A 198 -30.58 -14.14 7.00
N SER A 199 -29.87 -14.92 7.83
CA SER A 199 -30.36 -15.34 9.15
C SER A 199 -30.33 -14.24 10.22
N ARG A 200 -29.59 -13.13 9.99
CA ARG A 200 -29.54 -11.98 10.92
C ARG A 200 -30.58 -10.90 10.59
N ILE A 201 -31.09 -10.92 9.36
CA ILE A 201 -32.14 -10.02 8.89
C ILE A 201 -33.52 -10.54 9.32
N ALA A 202 -33.70 -11.87 9.37
CA ALA A 202 -34.95 -12.51 9.77
C ALA A 202 -35.32 -12.29 11.26
N SER A 203 -34.35 -12.07 12.16
CA SER A 203 -34.61 -11.78 13.58
C SER A 203 -34.76 -10.29 13.90
N ALA A 204 -34.59 -9.41 12.89
CA ALA A 204 -34.73 -7.95 13.05
C ALA A 204 -36.04 -7.41 12.44
N SER A 205 -36.83 -8.27 11.79
CA SER A 205 -38.02 -7.88 11.03
C SER A 205 -39.36 -8.04 11.75
N GLU A 206 -39.39 -8.34 13.06
CA GLU A 206 -40.65 -8.43 13.83
C GLU A 206 -41.10 -7.09 14.44
N GLN A 207 -40.29 -6.02 14.40
CA GLN A 207 -40.59 -4.79 15.14
C GLN A 207 -40.93 -3.53 14.33
N THR A 208 -40.99 -3.60 12.99
CA THR A 208 -41.27 -2.39 12.17
C THR A 208 -42.30 -2.62 11.07
N ALA A 209 -43.27 -3.50 11.32
CA ALA A 209 -44.36 -3.82 10.39
C ALA A 209 -45.66 -3.07 10.74
N SER A 210 -45.65 -1.74 10.72
CA SER A 210 -46.90 -0.96 10.68
C SER A 210 -46.65 0.49 10.27
N ARG A 211 -46.32 0.73 9.00
CA ARG A 211 -46.73 1.95 8.27
C ARG A 211 -46.36 1.85 6.79
N ALA A 212 -47.30 2.29 5.96
CA ALA A 212 -47.21 2.48 4.51
C ALA A 212 -47.35 1.22 3.64
N ALA A 213 -48.55 0.61 3.73
CA ALA A 213 -49.25 0.20 2.51
C ALA A 213 -49.74 1.45 1.75
N TYR A 214 -49.99 1.28 0.45
CA TYR A 214 -50.36 2.27 -0.58
C TYR A 214 -49.21 2.88 -1.40
N ALA A 215 -48.69 2.08 -2.34
CA ALA A 215 -48.56 2.50 -3.73
C ALA A 215 -48.57 1.26 -4.63
N THR A 216 -49.48 1.27 -5.59
CA THR A 216 -49.94 0.15 -6.41
C THR A 216 -48.95 -0.20 -7.53
N THR A 217 -48.94 -1.49 -7.88
CA THR A 217 -48.48 -2.18 -9.10
C THR A 217 -47.99 -1.37 -10.32
N SER A 218 -46.81 -1.74 -10.82
CA SER A 218 -46.51 -1.83 -12.26
C SER A 218 -45.34 -2.78 -12.53
N ALA A 219 -45.46 -3.53 -13.61
CA ALA A 219 -44.72 -4.74 -13.93
C ALA A 219 -43.31 -4.53 -14.54
N ALA A 220 -42.46 -5.54 -14.35
CA ALA A 220 -41.34 -6.03 -15.18
C ALA A 220 -40.53 -5.06 -16.08
N SER A 221 -39.24 -4.88 -15.74
CA SER A 221 -38.04 -5.15 -16.60
C SER A 221 -36.85 -4.22 -16.27
N SER A 222 -35.64 -4.75 -16.48
CA SER A 222 -34.32 -4.08 -16.51
C SER A 222 -33.78 -3.45 -15.21
N GLN A 223 -32.87 -4.19 -14.59
CA GLN A 223 -32.02 -3.76 -13.48
C GLN A 223 -31.02 -2.69 -13.94
N TRP A 224 -31.37 -1.43 -13.70
CA TRP A 224 -30.46 -0.30 -13.82
C TRP A 224 -29.71 -0.11 -12.47
N PRO A 225 -28.39 0.12 -12.47
CA PRO A 225 -27.57 -0.20 -11.32
C PRO A 225 -27.52 0.95 -10.29
N TYR A 226 -27.84 0.61 -9.05
CA TYR A 226 -27.79 1.45 -7.84
C TYR A 226 -26.37 1.83 -7.37
N TRP A 227 -25.32 1.50 -8.12
CA TRP A 227 -23.91 1.81 -7.76
C TRP A 227 -23.60 3.33 -7.76
N LEU A 228 -24.30 4.13 -8.57
CA LEU A 228 -24.09 5.58 -8.61
C LEU A 228 -24.58 6.29 -7.33
N ALA A 229 -25.62 5.76 -6.68
CA ALA A 229 -26.11 6.31 -5.41
C ALA A 229 -25.15 5.99 -4.24
N ALA A 230 -24.50 4.82 -4.27
CA ALA A 230 -23.51 4.42 -3.27
C ALA A 230 -22.20 5.24 -3.37
N VAL A 231 -21.77 5.58 -4.60
CA VAL A 231 -20.58 6.42 -4.84
C VAL A 231 -20.83 7.88 -4.47
N ALA A 232 -22.04 8.40 -4.68
CA ALA A 232 -22.40 9.78 -4.30
C ALA A 232 -22.39 9.99 -2.77
N ILE A 233 -22.80 8.98 -1.98
CA ILE A 233 -22.82 9.06 -0.52
C ILE A 233 -21.40 8.95 0.06
N LEU A 234 -20.55 8.08 -0.51
CA LEU A 234 -19.14 7.96 -0.11
C LEU A 234 -18.31 9.20 -0.49
N GLY A 235 -18.60 9.81 -1.64
CA GLY A 235 -17.98 11.07 -2.05
C GLY A 235 -18.35 12.25 -1.16
N GLY A 236 -19.61 12.34 -0.72
CA GLY A 236 -20.07 13.37 0.22
C GLY A 236 -19.44 13.25 1.62
N LEU A 237 -19.28 12.03 2.13
CA LEU A 237 -18.61 11.78 3.42
C LEU A 237 -17.10 12.03 3.37
N ALA A 238 -16.44 11.72 2.25
CA ALA A 238 -15.03 12.03 2.04
C ALA A 238 -14.77 13.54 1.95
N TRP A 239 -15.68 14.30 1.32
CA TRP A 239 -15.58 15.76 1.22
C TRP A 239 -15.84 16.46 2.57
N TYR A 240 -16.81 15.97 3.34
CA TYR A 240 -17.14 16.56 4.65
C TYR A 240 -16.05 16.30 5.71
N ALA A 241 -15.39 15.14 5.68
CA ALA A 241 -14.31 14.81 6.61
C ALA A 241 -12.96 15.50 6.28
N PHE A 242 -12.77 15.95 5.03
CA PHE A 242 -11.54 16.63 4.59
C PHE A 242 -11.66 18.17 4.59
N GLY A 243 -12.86 18.71 4.78
CA GLY A 243 -13.14 20.16 4.76
C GLY A 243 -12.99 20.90 6.09
N SER A 244 -12.65 20.23 7.20
CA SER A 244 -12.65 20.89 8.53
C SER A 244 -11.52 20.44 9.46
N ARG A 245 -10.24 20.59 9.05
CA ARG A 245 -9.09 20.65 9.99
C ARG A 245 -7.99 21.58 9.47
N THR A 246 -8.23 22.88 9.52
CA THR A 246 -7.17 23.89 9.56
C THR A 246 -7.00 24.31 11.03
N GLU A 247 -6.09 23.65 11.75
CA GLU A 247 -5.56 24.21 12.99
C GLU A 247 -4.28 24.99 12.66
N THR A 248 -4.44 26.31 12.69
CA THR A 248 -3.39 27.30 12.90
C THR A 248 -2.56 26.93 14.14
N VAL A 249 -1.27 26.69 13.97
CA VAL A 249 -0.30 26.74 15.07
C VAL A 249 0.63 27.93 14.84
N ALA A 250 0.65 28.78 15.86
CA ALA A 250 1.31 30.07 15.92
C ALA A 250 2.84 29.98 15.84
N GLU A 251 3.40 31.06 15.30
CA GLU A 251 4.81 31.41 15.26
C GLU A 251 5.41 31.57 16.66
N LEU A 252 6.55 30.93 16.93
CA LEU A 252 7.49 31.32 17.98
C LEU A 252 8.94 31.29 17.44
N PRO A 253 9.73 32.35 17.65
CA PRO A 253 11.07 32.52 17.08
C PRO A 253 12.10 31.56 17.70
N ARG A 254 12.94 30.92 16.86
CA ARG A 254 14.15 30.22 17.31
C ARG A 254 15.38 31.14 17.26
N PRO A 255 16.24 31.10 18.29
CA PRO A 255 17.51 31.83 18.28
C PRO A 255 18.49 31.24 17.28
N ALA A 256 19.32 32.13 16.72
CA ALA A 256 20.39 31.83 15.79
C ALA A 256 21.44 30.90 16.42
N THR A 257 21.73 29.78 15.76
CA THR A 257 23.03 29.12 15.85
C THR A 257 23.73 29.26 14.52
N THR A 258 24.63 30.22 14.46
CA THR A 258 25.77 30.30 13.54
C THR A 258 26.65 29.07 13.73
N GLN A 259 26.89 28.32 12.64
CA GLN A 259 28.13 27.55 12.52
C GLN A 259 28.56 27.51 11.03
N PRO A 260 29.86 27.73 10.74
CA PRO A 260 30.31 28.27 9.45
C PRO A 260 30.42 27.23 8.34
N ALA A 261 30.32 27.74 7.12
CA ALA A 261 30.56 27.04 5.88
C ALA A 261 31.97 26.43 5.83
N THR A 262 32.06 25.18 5.40
CA THR A 262 33.27 24.64 4.77
C THR A 262 32.83 23.99 3.46
N GLY A 263 33.32 24.53 2.36
CA GLY A 263 32.86 24.20 1.02
C GLY A 263 33.24 22.80 0.58
N THR A 264 32.28 22.15 -0.09
CA THR A 264 32.55 21.17 -1.14
C THR A 264 31.68 21.55 -2.33
N VAL A 265 32.33 22.06 -3.37
CA VAL A 265 31.75 22.24 -4.71
C VAL A 265 31.40 20.84 -5.22
N GLY A 266 30.12 20.51 -5.20
CA GLY A 266 29.58 19.23 -5.65
C GLY A 266 28.10 19.39 -5.95
N LEU A 267 27.78 19.38 -7.25
CA LEU A 267 26.47 19.48 -7.89
C LEU A 267 25.29 19.09 -6.98
N ALA A 268 24.61 20.09 -6.41
CA ALA A 268 23.29 19.87 -5.83
C ALA A 268 22.33 19.39 -6.93
N PRO A 269 21.43 18.41 -6.65
CA PRO A 269 20.39 18.07 -7.61
C PRO A 269 19.62 19.35 -7.97
N PRO A 270 19.27 19.55 -9.26
CA PRO A 270 18.56 20.75 -9.68
C PRO A 270 17.28 20.88 -8.85
N ASP A 271 17.16 21.97 -8.11
CA ASP A 271 15.97 22.22 -7.29
C ASP A 271 14.80 22.52 -8.24
N LEU A 272 13.89 21.55 -8.34
CA LEU A 272 12.69 21.60 -9.17
C LEU A 272 11.48 22.13 -8.37
N THR A 273 11.73 22.83 -7.25
CA THR A 273 10.68 23.32 -6.36
C THR A 273 10.54 24.83 -6.52
N ILE A 274 9.35 25.31 -6.89
CA ILE A 274 9.04 26.74 -6.95
C ILE A 274 7.89 27.02 -6.00
N GLY A 275 8.11 27.90 -5.02
CA GLY A 275 7.05 28.31 -4.08
C GLY A 275 6.44 27.16 -3.27
N GLY A 276 7.23 26.12 -2.96
CA GLY A 276 6.76 24.92 -2.23
C GLY A 276 6.10 23.85 -3.12
N VAL A 277 5.98 24.08 -4.44
CA VAL A 277 5.43 23.11 -5.40
C VAL A 277 6.58 22.37 -6.08
N ASN A 278 6.60 21.04 -5.94
CA ASN A 278 7.62 20.19 -6.57
C ASN A 278 7.16 19.79 -7.99
N LEU A 279 7.75 20.43 -9.01
CA LEU A 279 7.34 20.24 -10.40
C LEU A 279 7.56 18.79 -10.87
N ALA A 280 8.56 18.09 -10.35
CA ALA A 280 8.80 16.68 -10.68
C ALA A 280 7.65 15.78 -10.21
N ASN A 281 7.16 15.99 -8.98
CA ASN A 281 5.99 15.27 -8.46
C ASN A 281 4.70 15.64 -9.20
N GLN A 282 4.54 16.91 -9.56
CA GLN A 282 3.38 17.36 -10.34
C GLN A 282 3.34 16.72 -11.73
N VAL A 283 4.47 16.70 -12.45
CA VAL A 283 4.60 16.01 -13.73
C VAL A 283 4.36 14.52 -13.58
N ASN A 284 4.94 13.88 -12.55
CA ASN A 284 4.76 12.45 -12.32
C ASN A 284 3.30 12.10 -12.00
N SER A 285 2.57 13.00 -11.34
CA SER A 285 1.13 12.83 -11.04
C SER A 285 0.28 12.96 -12.29
N SER A 286 0.52 14.00 -13.12
CA SER A 286 -0.17 14.17 -14.41
C SER A 286 0.11 13.00 -15.36
N VAL A 287 1.37 12.54 -15.45
CA VAL A 287 1.75 11.35 -16.23
C VAL A 287 1.11 10.08 -15.67
N GLY A 288 1.01 9.94 -14.34
CA GLY A 288 0.32 8.83 -13.68
C GLY A 288 -1.17 8.78 -14.04
N THR A 289 -1.86 9.92 -13.99
CA THR A 289 -3.26 10.05 -14.40
C THR A 289 -3.44 9.68 -15.87
N LEU A 290 -2.59 10.18 -16.77
CA LEU A 290 -2.63 9.83 -18.19
C LEU A 290 -2.41 8.33 -18.42
N ARG A 291 -1.43 7.73 -17.72
CA ARG A 291 -1.16 6.27 -17.78
C ARG A 291 -2.30 5.44 -17.21
N SER A 292 -3.09 5.98 -16.29
CA SER A 292 -4.28 5.30 -15.75
C SER A 292 -5.50 5.45 -16.67
N VAL A 293 -5.66 6.59 -17.33
CA VAL A 293 -6.85 6.91 -18.14
C VAL A 293 -6.73 6.35 -19.55
N LEU A 294 -5.58 6.52 -20.21
CA LEU A 294 -5.39 6.07 -21.61
C LEU A 294 -5.71 4.58 -21.84
N PRO A 295 -5.34 3.64 -20.95
CA PRO A 295 -5.68 2.23 -21.13
C PRO A 295 -7.17 1.90 -20.95
N THR A 296 -7.92 2.76 -20.26
CA THR A 296 -9.38 2.58 -20.06
C THR A 296 -10.20 3.02 -21.27
N ILE A 297 -9.57 3.70 -22.23
CA ILE A 297 -10.22 4.14 -23.46
C ILE A 297 -10.17 2.99 -24.48
N THR A 298 -11.11 2.05 -24.35
CA THR A 298 -11.26 0.90 -25.25
C THR A 298 -12.46 1.00 -26.18
N ASP A 299 -13.33 1.99 -25.96
CA ASP A 299 -14.57 2.19 -26.69
C ASP A 299 -14.97 3.68 -26.71
N THR A 300 -15.92 4.00 -27.57
CA THR A 300 -16.39 5.36 -27.86
C THR A 300 -16.98 6.06 -26.63
N ALA A 301 -17.66 5.33 -25.73
CA ALA A 301 -18.26 5.89 -24.53
C ALA A 301 -17.20 6.16 -23.45
N SER A 302 -16.24 5.25 -23.27
CA SER A 302 -15.08 5.44 -22.41
C SER A 302 -14.19 6.59 -22.89
N ALA A 303 -14.08 6.78 -24.21
CA ALA A 303 -13.40 7.94 -24.79
C ALA A 303 -14.05 9.25 -24.38
N GLN A 304 -15.38 9.36 -24.51
CA GLN A 304 -16.12 10.55 -24.09
C GLN A 304 -16.02 10.80 -22.58
N ALA A 305 -16.05 9.75 -21.76
CA ALA A 305 -15.89 9.85 -20.31
C ALA A 305 -14.45 10.24 -19.89
N ALA A 306 -13.46 9.95 -20.72
CA ALA A 306 -12.05 10.27 -20.45
C ALA A 306 -11.66 11.70 -20.85
N ILE A 307 -12.36 12.34 -21.79
CA ILE A 307 -12.10 13.73 -22.22
C ILE A 307 -11.91 14.70 -21.04
N PRO A 308 -12.81 14.79 -20.03
CA PRO A 308 -12.62 15.74 -18.93
C PRO A 308 -11.33 15.50 -18.14
N LYS A 309 -10.97 14.23 -17.92
CA LYS A 309 -9.73 13.86 -17.22
C LYS A 309 -8.48 14.15 -18.04
N LEU A 310 -8.55 13.96 -19.36
CA LEU A 310 -7.47 14.35 -20.28
C LEU A 310 -7.27 15.87 -20.27
N ARG A 311 -8.36 16.66 -20.28
CA ARG A 311 -8.28 18.13 -20.20
C ARG A 311 -7.75 18.61 -18.84
N GLU A 312 -8.11 17.95 -17.75
CA GLU A 312 -7.56 18.24 -16.43
C GLU A 312 -6.05 17.99 -16.38
N ALA A 313 -5.60 16.84 -16.88
CA ALA A 313 -4.17 16.52 -16.99
C ALA A 313 -3.42 17.53 -17.87
N THR A 314 -4.01 17.94 -19.01
CA THR A 314 -3.46 18.99 -19.87
C THR A 314 -3.36 20.34 -19.14
N THR A 315 -4.37 20.70 -18.34
CA THR A 315 -4.34 21.92 -17.51
C THR A 315 -3.20 21.88 -16.48
N GLN A 316 -3.00 20.75 -15.81
CA GLN A 316 -1.89 20.59 -14.86
C GLN A 316 -0.52 20.70 -15.54
N LEU A 317 -0.37 20.17 -16.76
CA LEU A 317 0.85 20.34 -17.56
C LEU A 317 1.07 21.80 -17.97
N ASN A 318 0.01 22.57 -18.23
CA ASN A 318 0.11 24.00 -18.51
C ASN A 318 0.61 24.79 -17.28
N GLU A 319 0.11 24.46 -16.08
CA GLU A 319 0.61 25.04 -14.82
C GLU A 319 2.10 24.75 -14.63
N VAL A 320 2.52 23.50 -14.86
CA VAL A 320 3.95 23.12 -14.81
C VAL A 320 4.75 23.91 -15.84
N SER A 321 4.26 24.09 -17.06
CA SER A 321 4.93 24.87 -18.09
C SER A 321 5.09 26.33 -17.69
N SER A 322 4.07 26.92 -17.07
CA SER A 322 4.10 28.29 -16.56
C SER A 322 5.17 28.43 -15.47
N LEU A 323 5.20 27.49 -14.52
CA LEU A 323 6.19 27.48 -13.45
C LEU A 323 7.60 27.16 -13.97
N ALA A 324 7.75 26.33 -15.00
CA ALA A 324 9.04 26.01 -15.60
C ALA A 324 9.77 27.24 -16.14
N THR A 325 9.04 28.26 -16.61
CA THR A 325 9.67 29.54 -17.03
C THR A 325 10.38 30.27 -15.89
N LYS A 326 9.98 30.00 -14.62
CA LYS A 326 10.59 30.57 -13.41
C LYS A 326 11.76 29.74 -12.87
N LEU A 327 12.02 28.55 -13.42
CA LEU A 327 13.17 27.73 -13.05
C LEU A 327 14.47 28.31 -13.62
N THR A 328 15.58 27.97 -12.98
CA THR A 328 16.93 28.16 -13.52
C THR A 328 17.12 27.35 -14.82
N PRO A 329 18.05 27.73 -15.71
CA PRO A 329 18.32 26.98 -16.95
C PRO A 329 18.61 25.50 -16.73
N GLU A 330 19.29 25.17 -15.61
CA GLU A 330 19.61 23.81 -15.19
C GLU A 330 18.36 23.04 -14.75
N GLY A 331 17.46 23.69 -14.00
CA GLY A 331 16.18 23.12 -13.59
C GLY A 331 15.24 22.84 -14.77
N ARG A 332 15.19 23.75 -15.76
CA ARG A 332 14.43 23.53 -17.00
C ARG A 332 14.95 22.32 -17.77
N THR A 333 16.27 22.23 -17.93
CA THR A 333 16.92 21.09 -18.59
C THR A 333 16.62 19.77 -17.88
N ALA A 334 16.58 19.76 -16.54
CA ALA A 334 16.24 18.57 -15.75
C ALA A 334 14.76 18.18 -15.89
N LEU A 335 13.86 19.15 -15.89
CA LEU A 335 12.42 18.94 -16.14
C LEU A 335 12.18 18.40 -17.55
N ALA A 336 12.82 19.00 -18.56
CA ALA A 336 12.76 18.59 -19.95
C ALA A 336 13.22 17.15 -20.14
N LYS A 337 14.32 16.74 -19.50
CA LYS A 337 14.79 15.33 -19.52
C LYS A 337 13.80 14.37 -18.89
N LEU A 338 13.18 14.74 -17.77
CA LEU A 338 12.19 13.92 -17.09
C LEU A 338 10.94 13.71 -17.97
N ILE A 339 10.50 14.78 -18.65
CA ILE A 339 9.34 14.73 -19.55
C ILE A 339 9.70 13.95 -20.82
N ALA A 340 10.86 14.20 -21.42
CA ALA A 340 11.36 13.47 -22.59
C ALA A 340 11.45 11.95 -22.35
N ALA A 341 11.82 11.53 -21.13
CA ALA A 341 11.85 10.12 -20.75
C ALA A 341 10.45 9.47 -20.68
N ALA A 342 9.41 10.25 -20.36
CA ALA A 342 8.03 9.76 -20.26
C ALA A 342 7.25 9.85 -21.59
N THR A 343 7.60 10.80 -22.45
CA THR A 343 6.99 11.03 -23.78
C THR A 343 6.82 9.76 -24.64
N PRO A 344 7.82 8.87 -24.82
CA PRO A 344 7.65 7.72 -25.71
C PRO A 344 6.55 6.76 -25.22
N THR A 345 6.46 6.51 -23.92
CA THR A 345 5.42 5.66 -23.35
C THR A 345 4.03 6.28 -23.51
N ILE A 346 3.90 7.59 -23.32
CA ILE A 346 2.63 8.30 -23.48
C ILE A 346 2.22 8.30 -24.95
N ASN A 347 3.16 8.54 -25.88
CA ASN A 347 2.89 8.49 -27.32
C ASN A 347 2.39 7.12 -27.76
N GLN A 348 3.02 6.03 -27.29
CA GLN A 348 2.56 4.67 -27.57
C GLN A 348 1.15 4.40 -27.06
N MET A 349 0.80 4.90 -25.88
CA MET A 349 -0.56 4.77 -25.34
C MET A 349 -1.57 5.57 -26.17
N CYS A 350 -1.23 6.79 -26.55
CA CYS A 350 -2.04 7.61 -27.44
C CYS A 350 -2.22 6.96 -28.82
N ASP A 351 -1.18 6.37 -29.41
CA ASP A 351 -1.27 5.66 -30.69
C ASP A 351 -2.21 4.44 -30.60
N LYS A 352 -2.17 3.71 -29.48
CA LYS A 352 -3.13 2.61 -29.24
C LYS A 352 -4.58 3.10 -29.16
N VAL A 353 -4.82 4.23 -28.49
CA VAL A 353 -6.16 4.82 -28.39
C VAL A 353 -6.65 5.31 -29.76
N LEU A 354 -5.78 5.92 -30.56
CA LEU A 354 -6.10 6.38 -31.92
C LEU A 354 -6.32 5.23 -32.91
N ALA A 355 -5.67 4.08 -32.70
CA ALA A 355 -5.86 2.89 -33.52
C ALA A 355 -7.19 2.16 -33.24
N THR A 356 -7.90 2.50 -32.16
CA THR A 356 -9.20 1.91 -31.82
C THR A 356 -10.31 2.47 -32.74
N PRO A 357 -11.05 1.61 -33.46
CA PRO A 357 -12.13 2.04 -34.35
C PRO A 357 -13.20 2.87 -33.62
N GLY A 358 -13.54 4.05 -34.16
CA GLY A 358 -14.56 4.96 -33.60
C GLY A 358 -14.12 5.83 -32.42
N VAL A 359 -13.01 5.48 -31.75
CA VAL A 359 -12.41 6.27 -30.66
C VAL A 359 -11.51 7.37 -31.20
N GLY A 360 -10.78 7.08 -32.28
CA GLY A 360 -9.84 8.00 -32.91
C GLY A 360 -10.45 9.37 -33.19
N ASP A 361 -11.64 9.43 -33.79
CA ASP A 361 -12.27 10.70 -34.19
C ASP A 361 -12.66 11.61 -33.00
N ILE A 362 -12.92 11.02 -31.83
CA ILE A 362 -13.36 11.73 -30.62
C ILE A 362 -12.16 12.12 -29.75
N ALA A 363 -11.19 11.22 -29.59
CA ALA A 363 -10.06 11.42 -28.70
C ALA A 363 -8.92 12.22 -29.35
N LYS A 364 -8.83 12.24 -30.68
CA LYS A 364 -7.77 12.92 -31.45
C LYS A 364 -7.52 14.38 -31.06
N PRO A 365 -8.52 15.28 -30.98
CA PRO A 365 -8.23 16.68 -30.61
C PRO A 365 -7.61 16.81 -29.21
N ALA A 366 -8.05 16.02 -28.24
CA ALA A 366 -7.50 16.05 -26.88
C ALA A 366 -6.09 15.42 -26.81
N ILE A 367 -5.87 14.35 -27.58
CA ILE A 367 -4.57 13.66 -27.67
C ILE A 367 -3.53 14.55 -28.39
N ASP A 368 -3.92 15.23 -29.46
CA ASP A 368 -3.04 16.14 -30.20
C ASP A 368 -2.65 17.34 -29.34
N GLU A 369 -3.60 17.91 -28.59
CA GLU A 369 -3.32 18.98 -27.62
C GLU A 369 -2.31 18.52 -26.55
N LEU A 370 -2.50 17.32 -26.00
CA LEU A 370 -1.59 16.73 -25.02
C LEU A 370 -0.18 16.51 -25.61
N ARG A 371 -0.08 16.00 -26.84
CA ARG A 371 1.20 15.77 -27.53
C ARG A 371 1.98 17.06 -27.76
N VAL A 372 1.30 18.11 -28.21
CA VAL A 372 1.91 19.44 -28.41
C VAL A 372 2.49 19.97 -27.10
N LYS A 373 1.78 19.79 -25.98
CA LYS A 373 2.25 20.24 -24.65
C LYS A 373 3.44 19.43 -24.14
N LEU A 374 3.43 18.12 -24.33
CA LEU A 374 4.57 17.27 -23.97
C LEU A 374 5.82 17.60 -24.80
N ASP A 375 5.67 17.84 -26.10
CA ASP A 375 6.80 18.24 -26.96
C ASP A 375 7.35 19.61 -26.54
N THR A 376 6.48 20.59 -26.30
CA THR A 376 6.87 21.92 -25.82
C THR A 376 7.67 21.83 -24.52
N LEU A 377 7.17 21.06 -23.55
CA LEU A 377 7.82 20.88 -22.25
C LEU A 377 9.13 20.06 -22.32
N SER A 378 9.25 19.15 -23.30
CA SER A 378 10.48 18.39 -23.50
C SER A 378 11.61 19.20 -24.13
N ARG A 379 11.28 20.39 -24.69
CA ARG A 379 12.23 21.31 -25.35
C ARG A 379 12.48 22.60 -24.57
N ALA A 380 11.76 22.83 -23.47
CA ALA A 380 11.79 24.05 -22.64
C ALA A 380 13.01 24.09 -21.70
#